data_AF-A0A2M7W4Z8-F1
#
_entry.id   AF-A0A2M7W4Z8-F1
#
_cell.length_a   1.000
_cell.length_b   1.000
_cell.length_c   1.000
_cell.angle_alpha   90.00
_cell.angle_beta   90.00
_cell.angle_gamma   90.00
#
_symmetry.space_group_name_H-M   'P 1'
#
loop_
_entity.id
_entity.type
_entity.pdbx_description
1 polymer ?
#
loop_
_entity_poly.entity_id
_entity_poly.type
_entity_poly.pdbx_seq_one_letter_code
_entity_poly.pdbx_strand_id
1 'polypeptide(L)'
;MNSQQRSYLAGFLDADGSIILQFKKRADVRFKYRAKAVICFYQKDKDREGLEKLKDIAGIGYVYTRNDNMAEWRIEGYARVKEFLLS
;
A
#
# COMPACT_ATOMS: atom_id res chain seq x y z
N MET A 1 -1.36 -15.95 -2.64
CA MET A 1 -1.20 -15.57 -4.07
C MET A 1 -0.32 -16.59 -4.78
N ASN A 2 -0.67 -16.96 -6.01
CA ASN A 2 0.20 -17.80 -6.85
C ASN A 2 1.39 -16.99 -7.42
N SER A 3 2.34 -17.66 -8.08
CA SER A 3 3.54 -16.99 -8.61
C SER A 3 3.22 -15.92 -9.66
N GLN A 4 2.25 -16.17 -10.55
CA GLN A 4 1.90 -15.24 -11.62
C GLN A 4 1.25 -13.97 -11.07
N GLN A 5 0.36 -14.10 -10.07
CA GLN A 5 -0.24 -12.98 -9.36
C GLN A 5 0.83 -12.12 -8.67
N ARG A 6 1.84 -12.75 -8.06
CA ARG A 6 2.95 -12.05 -7.43
C ARG A 6 3.80 -11.29 -8.44
N SER A 7 4.17 -11.91 -9.55
CA SER A 7 4.93 -11.24 -10.61
C SER A 7 4.14 -10.06 -11.21
N TYR A 8 2.82 -10.21 -11.40
CA TYR A 8 1.96 -9.12 -11.86
C TYR A 8 1.91 -7.96 -10.86
N LEU A 9 1.69 -8.27 -9.57
CA LEU A 9 1.67 -7.27 -8.50
C LEU A 9 3.01 -6.56 -8.34
N ALA A 10 4.13 -7.29 -8.47
CA ALA A 10 5.47 -6.71 -8.43
C ALA A 10 5.69 -5.75 -9.60
N GLY A 11 5.32 -6.15 -10.84
CA GLY A 11 5.41 -5.27 -12.00
C GLY A 11 4.50 -4.03 -11.87
N PHE A 12 3.31 -4.19 -11.30
CA PHE A 12 2.41 -3.06 -11.05
C PHE A 12 2.94 -2.14 -9.94
N LEU A 13 3.55 -2.70 -8.90
CA LEU A 13 4.22 -1.93 -7.83
C LEU A 13 5.38 -1.10 -8.39
N ASP A 14 6.16 -1.66 -9.32
CA ASP A 14 7.29 -0.96 -9.94
C ASP A 14 6.84 0.16 -10.89
N ALA A 15 5.67 0.01 -11.52
CA ALA A 15 5.13 1.01 -12.45
C ALA A 15 4.37 2.15 -11.73
N ASP A 16 3.32 1.79 -10.98
CA ASP A 16 2.35 2.72 -10.38
C ASP A 16 2.20 2.49 -8.87
N GLY A 17 3.26 2.02 -8.21
CA GLY A 17 3.28 1.83 -6.78
C GLY A 17 4.48 2.51 -6.09
N SER A 18 4.45 2.50 -4.76
CA SER A 18 5.50 3.11 -3.96
C SER A 18 5.64 2.43 -2.60
N ILE A 19 6.88 2.18 -2.19
CA ILE A 19 7.23 1.72 -0.84
C ILE A 19 7.81 2.91 -0.08
N ILE A 20 7.15 3.32 0.99
CA ILE A 20 7.41 4.59 1.68
C ILE A 20 7.74 4.32 3.15
N LEU A 21 8.87 4.83 3.61
CA LEU A 21 9.24 4.90 5.03
C LEU A 21 9.27 6.36 5.48
N GLN A 22 8.48 6.69 6.50
CA GLN A 22 8.34 8.07 7.00
C GLN A 22 8.62 8.15 8.50
N PHE A 23 9.28 9.22 8.94
CA PHE A 23 9.36 9.58 10.34
C PHE A 23 8.26 10.60 10.68
N LYS A 24 7.24 10.16 11.41
CA LYS A 24 6.15 11.05 11.86
C LYS A 24 6.42 11.50 13.28
N LYS A 25 6.34 12.82 13.51
CA LYS A 25 6.41 13.40 14.86
C LYS A 25 5.24 12.87 15.70
N ARG A 26 5.53 12.46 16.93
CA ARG A 26 4.56 11.96 17.92
C ARG A 26 5.04 12.36 19.30
N ALA A 27 4.33 13.24 20.00
CA ALA A 27 4.79 13.75 21.29
C ALA A 27 4.68 12.71 22.42
N ASP A 28 3.84 11.69 22.25
CA ASP A 28 3.50 10.64 23.20
C ASP A 28 4.51 9.47 23.25
N VAL A 29 5.54 9.46 22.39
CA VAL A 29 6.56 8.40 22.37
C VAL A 29 7.92 8.92 22.81
N ARG A 30 8.71 8.05 23.45
CA ARG A 30 10.03 8.37 24.03
C ARG A 30 10.93 9.21 23.11
N PHE A 31 10.98 8.85 21.83
CA PHE A 31 11.87 9.49 20.86
C PHE A 31 11.21 10.64 20.08
N LYS A 32 9.99 11.06 20.42
CA LYS A 32 9.20 12.09 19.72
C LYS A 32 8.90 11.83 18.24
N TYR A 33 9.29 10.67 17.72
CA TYR A 33 9.10 10.24 16.35
C TYR A 33 8.66 8.77 16.29
N ARG A 34 7.85 8.44 15.29
CA ARG A 34 7.44 7.07 14.94
C ARG A 34 7.81 6.81 13.49
N ALA A 35 8.50 5.70 13.24
CA ALA A 35 8.68 5.18 11.89
C ALA A 35 7.36 4.58 11.37
N LYS A 36 6.92 4.99 10.18
CA LYS A 36 5.73 4.50 9.49
C LYS A 36 6.15 3.92 8.15
N ALA A 37 5.94 2.61 7.97
CA ALA A 37 6.08 1.92 6.70
C ALA A 37 4.73 1.85 5.98
N VAL A 38 4.72 2.11 4.68
CA VAL A 38 3.53 2.11 3.83
C VAL A 38 3.88 1.56 2.45
N ILE A 39 3.01 0.74 1.88
CA ILE A 39 2.99 0.45 0.44
C ILE A 39 1.72 1.06 -0.13
N CYS A 40 1.85 1.75 -1.26
CA CYS A 40 0.73 2.34 -2.00
C CYS A 40 0.74 1.86 -3.45
N PHE A 41 -0.44 1.67 -4.01
CA PHE A 41 -0.67 1.56 -5.45
C PHE A 41 -1.66 2.64 -5.87
N TYR A 42 -1.40 3.27 -7.00
CA TYR A 42 -2.16 4.42 -7.48
C TYR A 42 -2.94 4.05 -8.73
N GLN A 43 -4.15 4.58 -8.86
CA GLN A 43 -4.90 4.48 -10.10
C GLN A 43 -5.90 5.64 -10.20
N LYS A 44 -6.33 6.01 -11.41
CA LYS A 44 -7.47 6.94 -11.57
C LYS A 44 -8.71 6.36 -10.90
N ASP A 45 -9.51 7.21 -10.27
CA ASP A 45 -10.70 6.75 -9.53
C ASP A 45 -11.71 6.02 -10.43
N LYS A 46 -11.81 6.38 -11.71
CA LYS A 46 -12.62 5.65 -12.71
C LYS A 46 -12.23 4.17 -12.86
N ASP A 47 -10.98 3.81 -12.56
CA ASP A 47 -10.45 2.45 -12.68
C ASP A 47 -10.19 1.84 -11.28
N ARG A 48 -10.78 2.42 -10.21
CA ARG A 48 -10.64 1.98 -8.82
C ARG A 48 -10.97 0.50 -8.60
N GLU A 49 -11.91 -0.05 -9.37
CA GLU A 49 -12.31 -1.46 -9.26
C GLU A 49 -11.11 -2.40 -9.41
N GLY A 50 -10.11 -2.01 -10.23
CA GLY A 50 -8.87 -2.77 -10.36
C GLY A 50 -8.10 -2.84 -9.04
N LEU A 51 -8.00 -1.73 -8.31
CA LEU A 51 -7.36 -1.69 -7.00
C LEU A 51 -8.12 -2.52 -5.96
N GLU A 52 -9.46 -2.50 -5.97
CA GLU A 52 -10.26 -3.33 -5.07
C GLU A 52 -10.04 -4.82 -5.32
N LYS A 53 -10.01 -5.25 -6.60
CA LYS A 53 -9.70 -6.64 -6.97
C LYS A 53 -8.31 -7.07 -6.50
N LEU A 54 -7.30 -6.21 -6.68
CA LEU A 54 -5.93 -6.50 -6.21
C LEU A 54 -5.86 -6.58 -4.68
N LYS A 55 -6.55 -5.68 -3.97
CA LYS A 55 -6.70 -5.72 -2.51
C LYS A 55 -7.34 -7.03 -2.05
N ASP A 56 -8.40 -7.48 -2.73
CA ASP A 56 -9.11 -8.72 -2.38
C ASP A 56 -8.25 -9.96 -2.65
N ILE A 57 -7.49 -9.99 -3.75
CA ILE A 57 -6.52 -11.06 -4.06
C ILE A 57 -5.41 -11.13 -3.01
N ALA A 58 -4.91 -9.97 -2.57
CA ALA A 58 -3.85 -9.89 -1.56
C ALA A 58 -4.37 -10.05 -0.13
N GLY A 59 -5.66 -9.82 0.12
CA GLY A 59 -6.31 -9.95 1.42
C GLY A 59 -5.85 -8.92 2.47
N ILE A 60 -5.23 -7.81 2.06
CA ILE A 60 -4.59 -6.87 2.99
C ILE A 60 -4.73 -5.41 2.56
N GLY A 61 -4.76 -4.52 3.55
CA GLY A 61 -4.84 -3.07 3.32
C GLY A 61 -6.27 -2.60 3.04
N TYR A 62 -6.37 -1.40 2.47
CA TYR A 62 -7.66 -0.76 2.16
C TYR A 62 -7.50 0.14 0.94
N VAL A 63 -8.60 0.34 0.20
CA VAL A 63 -8.66 1.26 -0.93
C VAL A 63 -9.45 2.50 -0.52
N TYR A 64 -8.96 3.67 -0.91
CA TYR A 64 -9.67 4.94 -0.70
C TYR A 64 -9.45 5.90 -1.85
N THR A 65 -10.41 6.79 -2.07
CA THR A 65 -10.32 7.85 -3.08
C THR A 65 -9.73 9.11 -2.43
N ARG A 66 -8.76 9.72 -3.10
CA ARG A 66 -8.16 11.00 -2.73
C ARG A 66 -8.94 12.16 -3.35
N ASN A 67 -8.72 13.35 -2.81
CA ASN A 67 -9.37 14.60 -3.25
C ASN A 67 -8.90 15.12 -4.63
N ASP A 68 -8.14 14.32 -5.38
CA ASP A 68 -7.57 14.63 -6.69
C ASP A 68 -8.05 13.65 -7.79
N ASN A 69 -9.16 12.94 -7.55
CA ASN A 69 -9.72 11.91 -8.44
C ASN A 69 -8.79 10.71 -8.70
N MET A 70 -7.88 10.45 -7.76
CA MET A 70 -7.05 9.24 -7.72
C MET A 70 -7.52 8.30 -6.61
N ALA A 71 -7.59 7.00 -6.90
CA ALA A 71 -7.75 5.97 -5.91
C ALA A 71 -6.38 5.41 -5.49
N GLU A 72 -6.26 5.07 -4.21
CA GLU A 72 -5.07 4.45 -3.62
C GLU A 72 -5.45 3.15 -2.91
N TRP A 73 -4.76 2.06 -3.25
CA TRP A 73 -4.71 0.89 -2.38
C TRP A 73 -3.50 1.02 -1.46
N ARG A 74 -3.74 1.04 -0.14
CA ARG A 74 -2.71 1.27 0.86
C ARG A 74 -2.59 0.13 1.87
N ILE A 75 -1.34 -0.27 2.12
CA ILE A 75 -0.95 -1.21 3.17
C ILE A 75 -0.07 -0.44 4.16
N GLU A 76 -0.57 -0.22 5.38
CA GLU A 76 0.13 0.55 6.40
C GLU A 76 0.57 -0.30 7.60
N GLY A 77 1.76 0.01 8.13
CA GLY A 77 2.29 -0.57 9.35
C GLY A 77 3.35 -1.64 9.07
N TYR A 78 4.41 -1.64 9.89
CA TYR A 78 5.59 -2.50 9.69
C TYR A 78 5.22 -3.98 9.54
N ALA A 79 4.38 -4.52 10.43
CA ALA A 79 3.99 -5.93 10.39
C ALA A 79 3.30 -6.31 9.08
N ARG A 80 2.31 -5.51 8.65
CA ARG A 80 1.55 -5.72 7.42
C ARG A 80 2.39 -5.54 6.15
N VAL A 81 3.24 -4.52 6.13
CA VAL A 81 4.16 -4.28 5.01
C VAL A 81 5.16 -5.43 4.88
N LYS A 82 5.72 -5.90 6.00
CA LYS A 82 6.63 -7.04 6.02
C LYS A 82 5.94 -8.32 5.55
N GLU A 83 4.73 -8.59 6.04
CA GLU A 83 3.92 -9.72 5.62
C GLU A 83 3.68 -9.69 4.11
N PHE A 84 3.26 -8.56 3.56
CA PHE A 84 3.01 -8.41 2.12
C PHE A 84 4.27 -8.65 1.27
N LEU A 85 5.40 -8.06 1.65
CA LEU A 85 6.66 -8.19 0.89
C LEU A 85 7.28 -9.59 0.93
N LEU A 86 6.97 -10.39 1.96
CA LEU A 86 7.50 -11.74 2.13
C LEU A 86 6.49 -12.84 1.75
N SER A 87 5.28 -12.46 1.32
CA SER A 87 4.19 -13.38 0.97
C SER A 87 4.39 -14.11 -0.35
#